data_AF-A0A075HFS8-F1
#
_entry.id   AF-A0A075HFS8-F1
#
_cell.length_a   1.000
_cell.length_b   1.000
_cell.length_c   1.000
_cell.angle_alpha   90.00
_cell.angle_beta   90.00
_cell.angle_gamma   90.00
#
_symmetry.space_group_name_H-M   'P 1'
#
loop_
_entity.id
_entity.type
_entity.pdbx_description
1 polymer ?
#
loop_
_entity_poly.entity_id
_entity_poly.type
_entity_poly.pdbx_seq_one_letter_code
_entity_poly.pdbx_strand_id
1 'polypeptide(L)' 'MKKIVKVTDPVCGLEFDEDLSVSHEYKSKKYHFCCDGCKKIFIKKPKKWSKKSN' A
#
# COMPACT_ATOMS: atom_id res chain seq x y z
N MET A 1 -13.91 20.19 7.00
CA MET A 1 -13.22 19.94 5.72
C MET A 1 -12.41 18.65 5.86
N LYS A 2 -12.85 17.55 5.24
CA LYS A 2 -12.13 16.26 5.29
C LYS A 2 -10.96 16.33 4.30
N LYS A 3 -9.73 16.17 4.80
CA LYS A 3 -8.53 16.12 3.96
C LYS A 3 -8.46 14.72 3.36
N ILE A 4 -8.84 14.60 2.09
CA ILE A 4 -8.74 13.36 1.33
C ILE A 4 -7.26 13.16 0.99
N VAL A 5 -6.60 12.25 1.72
CA VAL A 5 -5.22 11.83 1.43
C VAL A 5 -5.33 10.66 0.46
N LYS A 6 -4.92 10.87 -0.78
CA LYS A 6 -4.92 9.82 -1.80
C LYS A 6 -3.58 9.09 -1.75
N VAL A 7 -3.64 7.77 -1.75
CA VAL A 7 -2.48 6.88 -1.80
C VAL A 7 -2.61 5.95 -2.99
N THR A 8 -1.47 5.55 -3.54
CA THR A 8 -1.40 4.63 -4.67
C THR A 8 -1.03 3.24 -4.17
N ASP A 9 -1.83 2.25 -4.53
CA ASP A 9 -1.56 0.86 -4.18
C ASP A 9 -0.32 0.39 -4.96
N PRO A 10 0.74 -0.09 -4.30
CA PRO A 10 1.97 -0.46 -4.99
C PRO A 10 1.81 -1.70 -5.85
N VAL A 11 0.80 -2.55 -5.61
CA VAL A 11 0.54 -3.82 -6.31
C VAL A 11 -0.27 -3.61 -7.59
N CYS A 12 -1.36 -2.84 -7.52
CA CYS A 12 -2.25 -2.62 -8.65
C CYS A 12 -2.14 -1.22 -9.29
N GLY A 13 -1.48 -0.26 -8.64
CA GLY A 13 -1.31 1.10 -9.13
C GLY A 13 -2.57 1.98 -9.02
N LEU A 14 -3.60 1.50 -8.33
CA LEU A 14 -4.86 2.22 -8.17
C LEU A 14 -4.69 3.31 -7.10
N GLU A 15 -5.18 4.52 -7.39
CA GLU A 15 -5.29 5.61 -6.42
C GLU A 15 -6.61 5.53 -5.66
N PHE A 16 -6.55 5.70 -4.34
CA PHE A 16 -7.69 5.60 -3.46
C PHE A 16 -7.45 6.37 -2.15
N ASP A 17 -8.49 6.55 -1.36
CA ASP A 17 -8.42 7.21 -0.07
C ASP A 17 -7.62 6.37 0.96
N GLU A 18 -6.61 7.00 1.57
CA GLU A 18 -5.82 6.44 2.67
C GLU A 18 -6.70 5.97 3.84
N ASP A 19 -7.81 6.67 4.08
CA ASP A 19 -8.74 6.35 5.17
C ASP A 19 -9.42 4.98 4.98
N LEU A 20 -9.64 4.60 3.71
CA LEU A 20 -10.18 3.28 3.33
C LEU A 20 -9.07 2.25 3.10
N SER A 21 -7.80 2.64 3.34
CA SER A 21 -6.66 1.78 3.06
C SER A 21 -6.40 0.74 4.12
N VAL A 22 -5.96 -0.43 3.65
CA VAL A 22 -5.37 -1.44 4.51
C VAL A 22 -3.91 -1.08 4.70
N SER A 23 -3.55 -0.62 5.89
CA SER A 23 -2.15 -0.39 6.23
C SER A 23 -1.47 -1.69 6.67
N HIS A 24 -0.23 -1.89 6.25
CA HIS A 24 0.62 -3.00 6.69
C HIS A 24 2.05 -2.52 6.85
N GLU A 25 2.64 -2.90 7.97
CA GLU A 25 4.02 -2.52 8.29
C GLU A 25 4.98 -3.61 7.80
N TYR A 26 5.94 -3.21 6.98
CA TYR A 26 6.97 -4.09 6.45
C TYR A 26 8.32 -3.38 6.44
N LYS A 27 9.32 -3.97 7.11
CA LYS A 27 10.68 -3.39 7.26
C LYS A 27 10.67 -1.96 7.80
N SER A 28 9.88 -1.70 8.85
CA SER A 28 9.73 -0.36 9.46
C SER A 28 9.19 0.70 8.48
N LYS A 29 8.46 0.28 7.44
CA LYS A 29 7.73 1.14 6.53
C LYS A 29 6.27 0.76 6.52
N LYS A 30 5.40 1.76 6.60
CA LYS A 30 3.97 1.59 6.43
C LYS A 30 3.63 1.59 4.94
N TYR A 31 2.97 0.54 4.49
CA TYR A 31 2.45 0.41 3.13
C TYR A 31 0.93 0.43 3.17
N HIS A 32 0.32 1.05 2.18
CA HIS A 32 -1.13 1.20 2.05
C HIS A 32 -1.61 0.38 0.85
N PHE A 33 -2.67 -0.39 1.07
CA PHE A 33 -3.26 -1.25 0.05
C PHE A 33 -4.74 -0.95 -0.11
N CYS A 34 -5.24 -1.02 -1.34
CA CYS A 34 -6.65 -0.76 -1.64
C CYS A 34 -7.55 -1.88 -1.10
N CYS A 35 -7.01 -3.09 -0.91
CA CYS A 35 -7.74 -4.22 -0.37
C CYS A 35 -6.81 -5.26 0.27
N ASP A 36 -7.41 -6.21 1.01
CA ASP A 36 -6.68 -7.33 1.62
C ASP A 36 -6.02 -8.25 0.56
N GLY A 37 -6.59 -8.32 -0.65
CA GLY A 37 -5.99 -9.04 -1.77
C GLY A 37 -4.63 -8.49 -2.18
N CYS A 38 -4.51 -7.17 -2.36
CA CYS A 38 -3.25 -6.50 -2.64
C CYS A 38 -2.25 -6.69 -1.50
N LYS A 39 -2.69 -6.56 -0.25
CA LYS A 39 -1.86 -6.87 0.93
C LYS A 39 -1.32 -8.30 0.90
N LYS A 40 -2.15 -9.31 0.60
CA LYS A 40 -1.71 -10.71 0.49
C LYS A 40 -0.69 -10.92 -0.63
N ILE A 41 -0.87 -10.28 -1.78
CA ILE A 41 0.09 -10.32 -2.89
C ILE A 41 1.42 -9.69 -2.45
N PHE A 42 1.36 -8.58 -1.73
CA PHE A 42 2.53 -7.93 -1.14
C PHE A 42 3.24 -8.85 -0.15
N ILE A 43 2.53 -9.45 0.81
CA ILE A 43 3.10 -10.38 1.80
C ILE A 43 3.73 -11.61 1.12
N LYS A 44 3.14 -12.11 0.03
CA LYS A 44 3.71 -13.21 -0.76
C LYS A 44 4.98 -12.81 -1.51
N LYS A 45 5.05 -11.56 -2.02
CA LYS A 45 6.17 -11.06 -2.82
C LYS A 45 6.65 -9.67 -2.38
N PRO A 46 7.09 -9.49 -1.13
CA PRO A 46 7.31 -8.15 -0.59
C PRO A 46 8.58 -7.53 -1.15
N LYS A 47 9.58 -8.32 -1.55
CA LYS A 47 10.78 -7.83 -2.26
C LYS A 47 10.47 -7.15 -3.59
N LYS A 48 9.42 -7.57 -4.30
CA LYS A 48 9.06 -7.00 -5.62
C LYS A 48 8.50 -5.59 -5.48
N TRP A 49 7.71 -5.37 -4.44
CA TRP A 49 6.96 -4.13 -4.20
C TRP A 49 7.63 -3.21 -3.16
N SER A 50 8.57 -3.72 -2.37
CA SER A 50 9.35 -2.94 -1.40
C SER A 50 10.59 -2.25 -2.02
N LYS A 51 10.73 -2.23 -3.36
CA LYS A 51 11.81 -1.50 -4.03
C LYS A 51 11.62 0.01 -3.81
N LYS A 52 12.20 0.53 -2.73
CA LYS A 52 12.72 1.90 -2.73
C LYS A 52 13.87 1.90 -3.74
N SER A 53 13.75 2.66 -4.82
CA SER A 53 14.94 3.11 -5.53
C SER A 53 15.73 3.97 -4.53
N ASN A 54 17.02 3.67 -4.42
CA ASN A 54 17.99 4.57 -3.83
C ASN A 54 18.01 5.89 -4.62
#